data_AF-A0A842Y9B9-F1
#
_entry.id   AF-A0A842Y9B9-F1
#
_cell.length_a   1.000
_cell.length_b   1.000
_cell.length_c   1.000
_cell.angle_alpha   90.00
_cell.angle_beta   90.00
_cell.angle_gamma   90.00
#
_symmetry.space_group_name_H-M   'P 1'
#
loop_
_entity.id
_entity.type
_entity.pdbx_description
1 polymer ?
#
loop_
_entity_poly.entity_id
_entity_poly.type
_entity_poly.pdbx_seq_one_letter_code
_entity_poly.pdbx_strand_id
1 'polypeptide(L)'
;MPKPGKKTKRPLSIPTMYDRAMQALYALALQPVAETSADARSFGFRLFRSAQDAAQYAFICLHNPKSAPWILEGDIKGCFDNISHE
;
A
#
# COMPACT_ATOMS: atom_id res chain seq x y z
N MET A 1 14.62 7.64 9.74
CA MET A 1 13.95 8.90 9.33
C MET A 1 12.79 9.21 10.30
N PRO A 2 12.59 10.45 10.78
CA PRO A 2 11.43 10.77 11.63
C PRO A 2 10.12 10.52 10.87
N LYS A 3 9.14 9.92 11.55
CA LYS A 3 7.82 9.68 10.95
C LYS A 3 7.00 10.99 11.06
N PRO A 4 6.37 11.48 9.98
CA PRO A 4 5.51 12.67 10.06
C PRO A 4 4.47 12.51 11.17
N GLY A 5 4.40 13.47 12.10
CA GLY A 5 3.44 13.48 13.20
C GLY A 5 3.73 12.54 14.39
N LYS A 6 4.87 11.81 14.44
CA LYS A 6 5.24 10.97 15.60
C LYS A 6 6.69 11.21 16.05
N LYS A 7 6.95 11.08 17.36
CA LYS A 7 8.32 11.14 17.93
C LYS A 7 9.20 9.93 17.57
N THR A 8 8.64 8.91 16.93
CA THR A 8 9.34 7.66 16.59
C THR A 8 10.08 7.78 15.25
N LYS A 9 11.30 7.22 15.20
CA LYS A 9 12.11 7.12 13.98
C LYS A 9 11.76 5.82 13.26
N ARG A 10 11.48 5.87 11.95
CA ARG A 10 11.42 4.68 11.09
C ARG A 10 12.87 4.21 10.84
N PRO A 11 13.25 2.99 11.26
CA PRO A 11 14.52 2.40 10.85
C PRO A 11 14.47 2.17 9.34
N LEU A 12 15.54 2.54 8.64
CA LEU A 12 15.71 2.26 7.22
C LEU A 12 16.90 1.31 7.11
N SER A 13 16.64 0.04 6.84
CA SER A 13 17.67 -0.90 6.41
C SER A 13 17.96 -0.61 4.94
N ILE A 14 19.15 -0.06 4.64
CA ILE A 14 19.58 0.15 3.26
C ILE A 14 20.40 -1.09 2.87
N PRO A 15 19.87 -1.96 1.99
CA PRO A 15 20.60 -3.14 1.54
C PRO A 15 21.70 -2.75 0.54
N THR A 16 22.62 -3.69 0.27
CA THR A 16 23.76 -3.43 -0.63
C THR A 16 23.28 -3.12 -2.06
N MET A 17 24.15 -2.54 -2.89
CA MET A 17 23.82 -2.26 -4.30
C MET A 17 23.37 -3.51 -5.06
N TYR A 18 24.05 -4.63 -4.80
CA TYR A 18 23.74 -5.92 -5.42
C TYR A 18 22.35 -6.42 -5.00
N ASP A 19 22.05 -6.38 -3.70
CA ASP A 19 20.75 -6.82 -3.18
C ASP A 19 19.60 -5.96 -3.72
N ARG A 20 19.81 -4.64 -3.87
CA ARG A 20 18.82 -3.75 -4.49
C ARG A 20 18.56 -4.10 -5.95
N ALA A 21 19.61 -4.44 -6.71
CA ALA A 21 19.46 -4.87 -8.10
C ALA A 21 18.68 -6.18 -8.20
N MET A 22 18.97 -7.15 -7.33
CA MET A 22 18.23 -8.41 -7.26
C MET A 22 16.77 -8.19 -6.86
N GLN A 23 16.49 -7.37 -5.84
CA GLN A 23 15.13 -7.00 -5.44
C GLN A 23 14.36 -6.34 -6.59
N ALA A 24 15.00 -5.46 -7.37
CA ALA A 24 14.38 -4.84 -8.53
C ALA A 24 14.05 -5.87 -9.63
N LEU A 25 14.94 -6.83 -9.87
CA LEU A 25 14.71 -7.91 -10.83
C LEU A 25 13.52 -8.79 -10.42
N TYR A 26 13.45 -9.20 -9.14
CA TYR A 26 12.30 -9.95 -8.62
C TYR A 26 11.01 -9.12 -8.64
N ALA A 27 11.08 -7.82 -8.36
CA ALA A 27 9.92 -6.93 -8.42
C ALA A 27 9.32 -6.89 -9.83
N LEU A 28 10.16 -6.77 -10.88
CA LEU A 28 9.70 -6.79 -12.28
C LEU A 28 9.08 -8.14 -12.65
N ALA A 29 9.65 -9.25 -12.18
CA ALA A 29 9.11 -10.59 -12.44
C ALA A 29 7.75 -10.83 -11.76
N LEU A 30 7.56 -10.32 -10.53
CA LEU A 30 6.33 -10.51 -9.75
C LEU A 30 5.22 -9.52 -10.11
N GLN A 31 5.57 -8.36 -10.67
CA GLN A 31 4.64 -7.31 -11.05
C GLN A 31 3.41 -7.76 -11.88
N PRO A 32 3.55 -8.55 -12.97
CA PRO A 32 2.38 -8.99 -13.74
C PRO A 32 1.44 -9.92 -12.95
N VAL A 33 2.01 -10.76 -12.09
CA VAL A 33 1.22 -11.66 -11.23
C VAL A 33 0.50 -10.87 -10.15
N ALA A 34 1.21 -9.93 -9.50
CA ALA A 34 0.63 -9.05 -8.50
C ALA A 34 -0.53 -8.20 -9.08
N GLU A 35 -0.38 -7.68 -10.30
CA GLU A 35 -1.42 -6.83 -10.91
C GLU A 35 -2.68 -7.62 -11.30
N THR A 36 -2.52 -8.86 -11.76
CA THR A 36 -3.65 -9.71 -12.16
C THR A 36 -4.35 -10.38 -10.96
N SER A 37 -3.63 -10.63 -9.87
CA SER A 37 -4.19 -11.25 -8.65
C SER A 37 -4.71 -10.24 -7.62
N ALA A 38 -4.31 -8.97 -7.69
CA ALA A 38 -4.72 -7.95 -6.74
C ALA A 38 -6.21 -7.57 -6.88
N ASP A 39 -6.83 -7.18 -5.76
CA ASP A 39 -8.21 -6.69 -5.72
C ASP A 39 -8.36 -5.40 -6.56
N ALA A 40 -9.47 -5.28 -7.29
CA ALA A 40 -9.77 -4.11 -8.11
C ALA A 40 -9.90 -2.79 -7.31
N ARG A 41 -10.17 -2.87 -6.00
CA ARG A 41 -10.32 -1.76 -5.05
C ARG A 41 -9.05 -1.49 -4.24
N SER A 42 -7.94 -2.15 -4.56
CA SER A 42 -6.63 -1.85 -3.99
C SER A 42 -5.91 -0.80 -4.84
N PHE A 43 -5.58 0.36 -4.26
CA PHE A 43 -4.99 1.49 -4.99
C PHE A 43 -3.52 1.76 -4.63
N GLY A 44 -3.02 1.20 -3.52
CA GLY A 44 -1.68 1.48 -3.03
C GLY A 44 -0.59 0.73 -3.77
N PHE A 45 0.54 1.39 -4.05
CA PHE A 45 1.78 0.79 -4.59
C PHE A 45 1.64 0.05 -5.94
N ARG A 46 0.60 0.36 -6.72
CA ARG A 46 0.34 -0.24 -8.04
C ARG A 46 0.64 0.71 -9.17
N LEU A 47 0.97 0.15 -10.34
CA LEU A 47 1.12 0.94 -11.55
C LEU A 47 -0.24 1.50 -11.98
N PHE A 48 -0.23 2.72 -12.52
CA PHE A 48 -1.42 3.39 -13.06
C PHE A 48 -2.57 3.61 -12.05
N ARG A 49 -2.28 3.52 -10.75
CA ARG A 49 -3.21 3.84 -9.65
C ARG A 49 -2.62 4.92 -8.76
N SER A 50 -3.48 5.80 -8.28
CA SER A 50 -3.10 6.96 -7.47
C SER A 50 -4.01 7.14 -6.26
N ALA A 51 -3.62 8.02 -5.34
CA ALA A 51 -4.46 8.38 -4.19
C ALA A 51 -5.76 9.08 -4.63
N GLN A 52 -5.75 9.75 -5.78
CA GLN A 52 -6.92 10.40 -6.37
C GLN A 52 -7.97 9.38 -6.80
N ASP A 53 -7.55 8.24 -7.36
CA ASP A 53 -8.47 7.16 -7.74
C ASP A 53 -9.18 6.57 -6.51
N ALA A 54 -8.47 6.43 -5.39
CA ALA A 54 -9.05 6.00 -4.13
C ALA A 54 -10.09 7.01 -3.60
N ALA A 55 -9.81 8.32 -3.71
CA ALA A 55 -10.75 9.37 -3.31
C ALA A 55 -12.01 9.38 -4.20
N GLN A 56 -11.84 9.22 -5.52
CA GLN A 56 -12.96 9.09 -6.45
C GLN A 56 -13.81 7.86 -6.13
N TYR A 57 -13.17 6.72 -5.83
CA TYR A 57 -13.88 5.52 -5.42
C TYR A 57 -14.69 5.74 -4.14
N ALA A 58 -14.09 6.37 -3.13
CA ALA A 58 -14.79 6.72 -1.89
C ALA A 58 -15.98 7.64 -2.13
N PHE A 59 -15.84 8.64 -3.01
CA PHE A 59 -16.94 9.52 -3.41
C PHE A 59 -18.09 8.73 -4.05
N ILE A 60 -17.79 7.85 -5.01
CA ILE A 60 -18.82 7.01 -5.66
C ILE A 60 -19.57 6.16 -4.62
N CYS A 61 -18.87 5.61 -3.63
CA CYS A 61 -19.50 4.81 -2.57
C CYS A 61 -20.41 5.61 -1.63
N LEU A 62 -20.08 6.88 -1.36
CA LEU A 62 -20.69 7.67 -0.29
C LEU A 62 -21.61 8.81 -0.77
N HIS A 63 -21.61 9.15 -2.07
CA HIS A 63 -22.38 10.30 -2.57
C HIS A 63 -23.91 10.10 -2.54
N ASN A 64 -24.39 8.84 -2.56
CA ASN A 64 -25.83 8.56 -2.65
C ASN A 64 -26.49 8.69 -1.27
N PRO A 65 -27.70 9.29 -1.14
CA PRO A 65 -28.44 9.32 0.12
C PRO A 65 -28.78 7.95 0.71
N LYS A 66 -28.72 6.86 -0.08
CA LYS A 66 -28.85 5.47 0.39
C LYS A 66 -27.52 4.80 0.78
N SER A 67 -26.41 5.53 0.74
CA SER A 67 -25.10 5.00 1.10
C SER A 67 -24.98 4.75 2.61
N ALA A 68 -23.93 4.01 3.00
CA ALA A 68 -23.69 3.70 4.40
C ALA A 68 -23.39 5.00 5.18
N PRO A 69 -24.09 5.25 6.31
CA PRO A 69 -23.88 6.47 7.10
C PRO A 69 -22.60 6.43 7.96
N TRP A 70 -21.94 5.27 8.05
CA TRP A 70 -20.78 5.05 8.91
C TRP A 70 -19.62 4.45 8.10
N ILE A 71 -18.40 4.90 8.42
CA ILE A 71 -17.15 4.43 7.83
C ILE A 71 -16.29 3.87 8.96
N LEU A 72 -15.72 2.68 8.75
CA LEU A 72 -14.74 2.12 9.66
C LEU A 72 -13.34 2.47 9.14
N GLU A 73 -12.63 3.31 9.90
CA GLU A 73 -11.23 3.60 9.66
C GLU A 73 -10.35 2.58 10.40
N GLY A 74 -9.45 1.92 9.68
CA GLY A 74 -8.51 0.97 10.24
C GLY A 74 -7.11 1.15 9.64
N ASP A 75 -6.09 0.99 10.49
CA ASP A 75 -4.68 0.96 10.09
C ASP A 75 -3.99 -0.26 10.70
N ILE A 76 -3.05 -0.86 9.97
CA ILE A 76 -2.34 -2.06 10.42
C ILE A 76 -1.10 -1.64 11.21
N LYS A 77 -1.09 -1.98 12.50
CA LYS A 77 0.07 -1.73 13.38
C LYS A 77 1.26 -2.57 12.92
N GLY A 78 2.34 -1.90 12.50
CA GLY A 78 3.58 -2.59 12.09
C GLY A 78 3.44 -3.38 10.80
N CYS A 79 2.71 -2.85 9.80
CA CYS A 79 2.42 -3.52 8.52
C CYS A 79 3.63 -4.23 7.87
N PHE A 80 4.81 -3.63 7.89
CA PHE A 80 6.03 -4.24 7.33
C PHE A 80 6.83 -5.09 8.32
N ASP A 81 6.65 -4.86 9.63
CA ASP A 81 7.43 -5.51 10.68
C ASP A 81 6.83 -6.86 11.10
N ASN A 82 5.52 -7.05 10.89
CA ASN A 82 4.73 -8.19 11.37
C ASN A 82 4.35 -9.20 10.26
N ILE A 83 5.10 -9.23 9.16
CA ILE A 83 4.86 -10.20 8.08
C ILE A 83 5.50 -11.54 8.49
N SER A 84 4.69 -12.61 8.57
CA SER A 84 5.20 -13.96 8.88
C SER A 84 6.12 -14.45 7.76
N HIS A 85 7.21 -15.14 8.14
CA HIS A 85 8.20 -15.71 7.22
C HIS A 85 8.05 -17.22 7.00
N GLU A 86 7.08 -17.85 7.70
CA GLU A 86 6.69 -19.25 7.50
C GLU A 86 5.79 -19.43 6.28
#